data_AF-A0A0C3MMX9-F1
#
_entry.id   AF-A0A0C3MMX9-F1
#
_cell.length_a   1.000
_cell.length_b   1.000
_cell.length_c   1.000
_cell.angle_alpha   90.00
_cell.angle_beta   90.00
_cell.angle_gamma   90.00
#
_symmetry.space_group_name_H-M   'P 1'
#
loop_
_entity.id
_entity.type
_entity.pdbx_description
1 polymer ?
#
loop_
_entity_poly.entity_id
_entity_poly.type
_entity_poly.pdbx_seq_one_letter_code
_entity_poly.pdbx_strand_id
1 'polypeptide(L)'
;MKTMLEILMTAPPEQVTRCKIALVEIAHGHWDAAASTMEDAIDESEAGEWVFDCIEMRDFCLTMDRVKCQGLTGIERTESDRVYLVV
;
A
#
# COMPACT_ATOMS: atom_id res chain seq x y z
N MET A 1 -6.53 -6.57 5.74
CA MET A 1 -6.17 -6.15 4.38
C MET A 1 -7.15 -6.65 3.33
N LYS A 2 -7.90 -5.71 2.74
CA LYS A 2 -8.67 -5.89 1.51
C LYS A 2 -7.72 -6.04 0.30
N THR A 3 -8.17 -6.69 -0.76
CA THR A 3 -7.48 -6.70 -2.05
C THR A 3 -7.58 -5.34 -2.74
N MET A 4 -6.67 -5.04 -3.67
CA MET A 4 -6.71 -3.79 -4.42
C MET A 4 -8.01 -3.63 -5.23
N LEU A 5 -8.59 -4.74 -5.71
CA LEU A 5 -9.88 -4.72 -6.40
C LEU A 5 -11.02 -4.33 -5.45
N GLU A 6 -11.04 -4.86 -4.22
CA GLU A 6 -12.04 -4.50 -3.21
C GLU A 6 -11.93 -3.02 -2.82
N ILE A 7 -10.71 -2.48 -2.67
CA ILE A 7 -10.45 -1.06 -2.40
C ILE A 7 -10.99 -0.19 -3.54
N LEU A 8 -10.77 -0.61 -4.80
CA LEU A 8 -11.28 0.07 -5.99
C LEU A 8 -12.81 0.09 -6.02
N MET A 9 -13.47 -1.01 -5.66
CA MET A 9 -14.94 -1.11 -5.68
C MET A 9 -15.62 -0.19 -4.66
N THR A 10 -14.91 0.26 -3.64
CA THR A 10 -15.39 1.19 -2.61
C THR A 10 -14.74 2.58 -2.71
N ALA A 11 -13.98 2.86 -3.77
CA ALA A 11 -13.26 4.11 -3.91
C ALA A 11 -14.19 5.30 -4.14
N PRO A 12 -13.90 6.48 -3.53
CA PRO A 12 -14.51 7.74 -3.92
C PRO A 12 -14.31 8.01 -5.42
N PRO A 13 -15.27 8.65 -6.12
CA PRO A 13 -15.18 8.90 -7.57
C PRO A 13 -13.86 9.55 -8.00
N GLU A 14 -13.33 10.47 -7.21
CA GLU A 14 -12.09 11.21 -7.44
C GLU A 14 -10.86 10.29 -7.43
N GLN A 15 -10.93 9.18 -6.69
CA GLN A 15 -9.82 8.24 -6.49
C GLN A 15 -9.91 6.98 -7.37
N VAL A 16 -10.99 6.79 -8.13
CA VAL A 16 -11.19 5.60 -8.99
C VAL A 16 -10.05 5.43 -10.00
N THR A 17 -9.63 6.51 -10.66
CA THR A 17 -8.53 6.44 -11.65
C THR A 17 -7.22 6.05 -10.98
N ARG A 18 -6.92 6.63 -9.82
CA ARG A 18 -5.71 6.34 -9.05
C ARG A 18 -5.67 4.88 -8.58
N CYS A 19 -6.80 4.35 -8.12
CA CYS A 19 -6.93 2.94 -7.77
C CYS A 19 -6.72 1.99 -8.95
N LYS A 20 -7.19 2.37 -10.16
CA LYS A 20 -6.92 1.58 -11.37
C LYS A 20 -5.44 1.57 -11.74
N ILE A 21 -4.76 2.70 -11.59
CA ILE A 21 -3.30 2.79 -11.82
C ILE A 21 -2.58 1.87 -10.84
N ALA A 22 -2.87 1.96 -9.54
CA ALA A 22 -2.25 1.11 -8.53
C ALA A 22 -2.50 -0.39 -8.80
N LEU A 23 -3.71 -0.77 -9.21
CA LEU A 23 -4.03 -2.14 -9.61
C LEU A 23 -3.14 -2.64 -10.75
N VAL A 24 -2.87 -1.80 -11.75
CA VAL A 24 -1.99 -2.12 -12.88
C VAL A 24 -0.53 -2.21 -12.45
N GLU A 25 -0.04 -1.25 -11.65
CA GLU A 25 1.34 -1.27 -11.13
C GLU A 25 1.61 -2.52 -10.27
N ILE A 26 0.65 -2.91 -9.43
CA ILE A 26 0.68 -4.17 -8.65
C ILE A 26 0.75 -5.37 -9.59
N ALA A 27 -0.06 -5.42 -10.64
CA ALA A 27 -0.06 -6.52 -11.60
C ALA A 27 1.27 -6.66 -12.36
N HIS A 28 1.97 -5.55 -12.57
CA HIS A 28 3.31 -5.53 -13.18
C HIS A 28 4.45 -5.74 -12.18
N GLY A 29 4.16 -5.84 -10.87
CA GLY A 29 5.18 -5.97 -9.83
C GLY A 29 6.02 -4.69 -9.63
N HIS A 30 5.45 -3.54 -9.97
CA HIS A 30 6.02 -2.22 -9.72
C HIS A 30 5.58 -1.72 -8.33
N TRP A 31 6.07 -2.42 -7.31
CA TRP A 31 5.62 -2.24 -5.93
C TRP A 31 5.84 -0.84 -5.37
N ASP A 32 7.00 -0.23 -5.61
CA ASP A 32 7.29 1.15 -5.21
C ASP A 32 6.31 2.16 -5.83
N ALA A 33 6.06 2.07 -7.15
CA ALA A 33 5.11 2.94 -7.84
C ALA A 33 3.67 2.77 -7.34
N ALA A 34 3.26 1.53 -7.06
CA ALA A 34 1.96 1.26 -6.44
C ALA A 34 1.86 1.87 -5.03
N ALA A 35 2.92 1.77 -4.22
CA ALA A 35 2.95 2.38 -2.89
C ALA A 35 2.85 3.91 -2.96
N SER A 36 3.62 4.57 -3.83
CA SER A 36 3.51 6.02 -4.04
C SER A 36 2.11 6.43 -4.49
N THR A 37 1.51 5.66 -5.40
CA THR A 37 0.15 5.91 -5.87
C THR A 37 -0.88 5.80 -4.74
N MET A 38 -0.69 4.88 -3.78
CA MET A 38 -1.55 4.78 -2.60
C MET A 38 -1.31 5.93 -1.61
N GLU A 39 -0.05 6.36 -1.44
CA GLU A 39 0.27 7.54 -0.59
C GLU A 39 -0.44 8.79 -1.09
N ASP A 40 -0.36 9.09 -2.39
CA ASP A 40 -1.07 10.21 -2.99
C ASP A 40 -2.59 10.12 -2.77
N ALA A 41 -3.15 8.91 -2.81
CA ALA A 41 -4.57 8.68 -2.57
C ALA A 41 -4.97 8.95 -1.11
N ILE A 42 -4.09 8.59 -0.16
CA ILE A 42 -4.27 8.82 1.28
C ILE A 42 -4.23 10.32 1.58
N ASP A 43 -3.22 11.03 1.06
CA ASP A 43 -3.00 12.45 1.32
C ASP A 43 -4.11 13.35 0.75
N GLU A 44 -4.71 12.95 -0.37
CA GLU A 44 -5.78 13.69 -1.03
C GLU A 44 -7.19 13.35 -0.52
N SER A 45 -7.33 12.43 0.44
CA SER A 45 -8.63 11.94 0.90
C SER A 45 -8.92 12.30 2.36
N GLU A 46 -10.20 12.48 2.66
CA GLU A 46 -10.65 12.63 4.06
C GLU A 46 -10.46 11.31 4.82
N ALA A 47 -10.07 11.42 6.09
CA ALA A 47 -9.86 10.26 6.96
C ALA A 47 -11.13 9.39 7.05
N GLY A 48 -10.97 8.08 6.85
CA GLY A 48 -12.06 7.12 6.88
C GLY A 48 -11.59 5.69 6.66
N GLU A 49 -12.53 4.74 6.66
CA GLU A 49 -12.24 3.30 6.49
C GLU A 49 -11.47 3.02 5.20
N TRP A 50 -11.87 3.66 4.10
CA TRP A 50 -11.21 3.50 2.81
C TRP A 50 -9.74 3.97 2.82
N VAL A 51 -9.44 5.06 3.51
CA VAL A 51 -8.06 5.55 3.67
C VAL A 51 -7.23 4.57 4.50
N PHE A 52 -7.82 3.96 5.53
CA PHE A 52 -7.15 2.91 6.31
C PHE A 52 -6.82 1.68 5.44
N ASP A 53 -7.74 1.25 4.57
CA ASP A 53 -7.48 0.17 3.62
C ASP A 53 -6.35 0.53 2.65
N CYS A 54 -6.28 1.80 2.20
CA CYS A 54 -5.18 2.29 1.36
C CYS A 54 -3.84 2.28 2.10
N ILE A 55 -3.82 2.64 3.39
CA ILE A 55 -2.63 2.57 4.24
C ILE A 55 -2.12 1.12 4.34
N GLU A 56 -3.00 0.15 4.60
CA GLU A 56 -2.62 -1.26 4.64
C GLU A 56 -2.06 -1.74 3.29
N MET A 57 -2.69 -1.34 2.18
CA MET A 57 -2.24 -1.69 0.83
C MET A 57 -0.88 -1.07 0.48
N ARG A 58 -0.66 0.19 0.85
CA ARG A 58 0.64 0.87 0.69
C ARG A 58 1.74 0.14 1.45
N ASP A 59 1.51 -0.17 2.72
CA ASP A 59 2.48 -0.87 3.57
C ASP A 59 2.81 -2.26 3.03
N PHE A 60 1.81 -2.95 2.48
CA PHE A 60 2.00 -4.20 1.76
C PHE A 60 2.88 -4.01 0.52
N CYS A 61 2.62 -3.00 -0.31
CA CYS A 61 3.44 -2.70 -1.49
C CYS A 61 4.90 -2.40 -1.11
N LEU A 62 5.14 -1.60 -0.06
CA LEU A 62 6.48 -1.34 0.46
C LEU A 62 7.18 -2.62 0.94
N THR A 63 6.45 -3.51 1.58
CA THR A 63 6.99 -4.82 2.01
C THR A 63 7.37 -5.67 0.80
N MET A 64 6.52 -5.71 -0.23
CA MET A 64 6.80 -6.45 -1.46
C MET A 64 7.97 -5.88 -2.25
N ASP A 65 8.14 -4.56 -2.25
CA ASP A 65 9.31 -3.93 -2.87
C ASP A 65 10.62 -4.34 -2.17
N ARG A 66 10.61 -4.36 -0.83
CA ARG A 66 11.75 -4.86 -0.04
C ARG A 66 12.05 -6.31 -0.36
N VAL A 67 11.03 -7.16 -0.43
CA VAL A 67 11.19 -8.57 -0.79
C VAL A 67 11.75 -8.73 -2.20
N LYS A 68 11.28 -7.93 -3.17
CA LYS A 68 11.80 -7.92 -4.54
C LYS A 68 13.28 -7.55 -4.59
N CYS A 69 13.71 -6.58 -3.79
CA CYS A 69 15.08 -6.07 -3.80
C CYS A 69 16.05 -6.91 -2.95
N GLN A 70 15.59 -7.49 -1.84
CA GLN A 70 16.46 -8.07 -0.80
C GLN A 70 16.17 -9.56 -0.53
N GLY A 71 15.09 -10.11 -1.09
CA GLY A 71 14.57 -11.42 -0.71
C GLY A 71 13.86 -11.41 0.65
N LEU A 72 13.57 -12.60 1.19
CA LEU A 72 12.80 -12.76 2.45
C LEU A 72 13.51 -12.17 3.68
N THR A 73 14.83 -12.01 3.64
CA THR A 73 15.63 -11.36 4.70
C THR A 73 15.26 -9.88 4.89
N GLY A 74 14.65 -9.24 3.89
CA GLY A 74 14.13 -7.87 3.98
C GLY A 74 12.94 -7.71 4.93
N ILE A 75 12.23 -8.80 5.26
CA ILE A 75 11.06 -8.76 6.16
C ILE A 75 11.50 -8.86 7.63
N GLU A 76 12.48 -9.71 7.96
CA GLU A 76 12.93 -9.99 9.33
C GLU A 76 13.40 -8.74 10.11
N ARG A 77 13.88 -7.71 9.42
CA ARG A 77 14.28 -6.44 10.04
C ARG A 77 13.12 -5.56 10.50
N THR A 78 11.93 -5.72 9.94
CA THR A 78 10.78 -4.83 10.18
C THR A 78 10.04 -5.17 11.48
N GLU A 79 10.00 -6.45 11.87
CA GLU A 79 9.42 -6.86 13.16
C GLU A 79 10.26 -6.36 14.34
N SER A 80 11.59 -6.28 14.18
CA SER A 80 12.47 -5.75 15.21
C SER A 80 12.20 -4.26 15.50
N ASP A 81 11.95 -3.43 14.48
CA ASP A 81 11.70 -1.99 14.67
C ASP A 81 10.32 -1.67 15.26
N ARG A 82 9.31 -2.52 15.03
CA ARG A 82 7.98 -2.34 15.66
C ARG A 82 7.98 -2.62 17.17
N VAL A 83 8.94 -3.38 17.69
CA VAL A 83 9.05 -3.69 19.13
C VAL A 83 9.67 -2.53 19.92
N TYR A 84 10.39 -1.61 19.27
CA TYR A 84 11.07 -0.50 19.96
C TYR A 84 10.26 0.81 20.04
N LEU A 85 9.02 0.84 19.53
CA LEU A 85 8.16 2.04 19.56
C LEU A 85 7.08 1.98 20.67
N VAL A 86 7.29 1.13 21.68
CA VAL A 86 6.54 1.11 22.94
C VAL A 86 7.51 1.31 24.10
N VAL A 87 8.05 2.53 24.23
CA VAL A 87 8.64 3.04 25.48
C VAL A 87 8.30 4.51 25.62
#